data_AF-A0A3S0GDG7-F1
#
_entry.id   AF-A0A3S0GDG7-F1
#
_cell.length_a   1.000
_cell.length_b   1.000
_cell.length_c   1.000
_cell.angle_alpha   90.00
_cell.angle_beta   90.00
_cell.angle_gamma   90.00
#
_symmetry.space_group_name_H-M   'P 1'
#
loop_
_entity.id
_entity.type
_entity.pdbx_description
1 polymer ?
#
loop_
_entity_poly.entity_id
_entity_poly.type
_entity_poly.pdbx_seq_one_letter_code
_entity_poly.pdbx_strand_id
1 'polypeptide(L)'
;MLSVLIETRNDEEGLARTLASLVGGAVEGVVRDVIVCDAGSTDQTHRVAEHAGCHYVTGGIGAGIGQAKGDWLLLLEPGARLAEGWIDEVVAHTAKQTMPARFSRARADRAPFLARVFSGNRALAEGLVISKRQASALAKSARGAEALARGLATRRLNAEIWVAPPK
;
A
#
# COMPACT_ATOMS: atom_id res chain seq x y z
N MET A 1 -7.19 -12.66 4.46
CA MET A 1 -7.66 -12.16 3.16
C MET A 1 -6.74 -11.06 2.65
N LEU A 2 -6.51 -9.94 3.36
CA LEU A 2 -5.47 -8.96 3.00
C LEU A 2 -4.46 -8.72 4.13
N SER A 3 -3.18 -8.54 3.81
CA SER A 3 -2.20 -7.84 4.66
C SER A 3 -1.83 -6.52 4.01
N VAL A 4 -1.79 -5.44 4.78
CA VAL A 4 -1.36 -4.13 4.26
C VAL A 4 0.11 -3.91 4.59
N LEU A 5 0.90 -3.48 3.61
CA LEU A 5 2.32 -3.19 3.79
C LEU A 5 2.58 -1.73 3.43
N ILE A 6 3.25 -1.00 4.33
CA ILE A 6 3.59 0.41 4.15
C ILE A 6 5.09 0.54 4.39
N GLU A 7 5.86 0.79 3.34
CA GLU A 7 7.29 1.11 3.46
C GLU A 7 7.44 2.60 3.76
N THR A 8 8.15 2.94 4.83
CA THR A 8 8.22 4.33 5.33
C THR A 8 9.61 4.70 5.83
N ARG A 9 9.88 6.01 5.84
CA ARG A 9 11.07 6.62 6.44
C ARG A 9 10.74 8.07 6.77
N ASN A 10 10.82 8.41 8.06
CA ASN A 10 10.55 9.75 8.58
C ASN A 10 9.24 10.37 8.08
N ASP A 11 8.11 9.66 8.25
CA ASP A 11 6.81 10.13 7.79
C ASP A 11 5.68 9.70 8.73
N GLU A 12 5.75 10.21 9.96
CA GLU A 12 4.75 10.00 11.00
C GLU A 12 3.34 10.47 10.58
N GLU A 13 3.22 11.63 9.94
CA GLU A 13 1.93 12.19 9.55
C GLU A 13 1.31 11.46 8.35
N GLY A 14 2.11 11.18 7.31
CA GLY A 14 1.67 10.40 6.16
C GLY A 14 1.23 9.00 6.57
N LEU A 15 2.02 8.33 7.42
CA LEU A 15 1.66 7.03 7.95
C LEU A 15 0.32 7.08 8.70
N ALA A 16 0.13 8.04 9.62
CA ALA A 16 -1.12 8.19 10.37
C ALA A 16 -2.34 8.39 9.44
N ARG A 17 -2.21 9.22 8.41
CA ARG A 17 -3.28 9.45 7.41
C ARG A 17 -3.65 8.18 6.65
N THR A 18 -2.66 7.39 6.24
CA THR A 18 -2.92 6.11 5.56
C THR A 18 -3.60 5.12 6.49
N LEU A 19 -3.10 4.96 7.72
CA LEU A 19 -3.68 4.05 8.71
C LEU A 19 -5.13 4.38 9.03
N ALA A 20 -5.47 5.67 9.14
CA ALA A 20 -6.86 6.10 9.34
C ALA A 20 -7.81 5.60 8.24
N SER A 21 -7.35 5.56 6.97
CA SER A 21 -8.19 5.08 5.86
C SER A 21 -8.40 3.55 5.86
N LEU A 22 -7.62 2.81 6.65
CA LEU A 22 -7.70 1.34 6.74
C LEU A 22 -8.63 0.85 7.87
N VAL A 23 -9.07 1.74 8.76
CA VAL A 23 -9.87 1.38 9.94
C VAL A 23 -11.13 0.61 9.55
N GLY A 24 -11.87 1.07 8.53
CA GLY A 24 -13.05 0.35 8.02
C GLY A 24 -12.73 -1.09 7.59
N GLY A 25 -11.63 -1.28 6.86
CA GLY A 25 -11.18 -2.61 6.42
C GLY A 25 -10.75 -3.51 7.58
N ALA A 26 -10.23 -2.95 8.66
CA ALA A 26 -9.90 -3.71 9.87
C ALA A 26 -11.18 -4.11 10.65
N VAL A 27 -12.13 -3.18 10.78
CA VAL A 27 -13.43 -3.43 11.46
C VAL A 27 -14.24 -4.50 10.73
N GLU A 28 -14.25 -4.47 9.39
CA GLU A 28 -14.93 -5.48 8.56
C GLU A 28 -14.17 -6.82 8.48
N GLY A 29 -12.99 -6.93 9.10
CA GLY A 29 -12.18 -8.15 9.11
C GLY A 29 -11.48 -8.48 7.79
N VAL A 30 -11.48 -7.55 6.83
CA VAL A 30 -10.84 -7.70 5.51
C VAL A 30 -9.33 -7.52 5.62
N VAL A 31 -8.91 -6.50 6.37
CA VAL A 31 -7.50 -6.24 6.71
C VAL A 31 -7.13 -7.10 7.92
N ARG A 32 -6.29 -8.10 7.69
CA ARG A 32 -5.88 -9.06 8.73
C ARG A 32 -4.79 -8.50 9.64
N ASP A 33 -3.89 -7.71 9.06
CA ASP A 33 -2.76 -7.10 9.71
C ASP A 33 -2.20 -5.98 8.83
N VAL A 34 -1.55 -5.02 9.49
CA VAL A 34 -0.80 -3.94 8.84
C VAL A 34 0.65 -4.06 9.28
N ILE A 35 1.56 -4.08 8.30
CA ILE A 35 2.99 -4.18 8.52
C ILE A 35 3.67 -2.90 8.02
N VAL A 36 4.27 -2.16 8.93
CA VAL A 36 5.06 -0.97 8.66
C VAL A 36 6.52 -1.40 8.49
N CYS A 37 7.03 -1.26 7.27
CA CYS A 37 8.40 -1.59 6.89
C CYS A 37 9.24 -0.32 6.94
N ASP A 38 9.94 -0.11 8.05
CA ASP A 38 10.73 1.09 8.28
C ASP A 38 12.13 0.99 7.67
N ALA A 39 12.56 2.07 7.02
CA ALA A 39 13.88 2.19 6.38
C ALA A 39 14.85 3.10 7.17
N GLY A 40 14.77 3.07 8.50
CA GLY A 40 15.65 3.81 9.41
C GLY A 40 15.11 5.19 9.78
N SER A 41 13.87 5.25 10.25
CA SER A 41 13.28 6.49 10.78
C SER A 41 13.93 6.91 12.09
N THR A 42 14.06 8.22 12.26
CA THR A 42 14.57 8.90 13.45
C THR A 42 13.52 9.79 14.11
N ASP A 43 12.32 9.88 13.51
CA ASP A 43 11.16 10.59 14.03
C ASP A 43 10.23 9.66 14.85
N GLN A 44 8.97 10.06 15.08
CA GLN A 44 8.01 9.28 15.85
C GLN A 44 7.25 8.23 15.02
N THR A 45 7.71 7.90 13.80
CA THR A 45 7.07 6.89 12.93
C THR A 45 6.82 5.56 13.66
N HIS A 46 7.78 5.11 14.49
CA HIS A 46 7.63 3.88 15.28
C HIS A 46 6.45 3.96 16.27
N ARG A 47 6.26 5.11 16.94
CA ARG A 47 5.15 5.31 17.89
C ARG A 47 3.81 5.31 17.19
N VAL A 48 3.73 5.91 15.99
CA VAL A 48 2.50 5.89 15.19
C VAL A 48 2.10 4.45 14.86
N ALA A 49 3.05 3.63 14.41
CA ALA A 49 2.81 2.22 14.12
C ALA A 49 2.39 1.43 15.38
N GLU A 50 3.08 1.63 16.50
CA GLU A 50 2.80 0.96 17.78
C GLU A 50 1.41 1.31 18.31
N HIS A 51 1.06 2.59 18.38
CA HIS A 51 -0.26 3.04 18.86
C HIS A 51 -1.41 2.57 17.96
N ALA A 52 -1.15 2.40 16.66
CA ALA A 52 -2.12 1.86 15.71
C ALA A 52 -2.20 0.32 15.73
N GLY A 53 -1.40 -0.37 16.55
CA GLY A 53 -1.37 -1.83 16.63
C GLY A 53 -0.77 -2.50 15.39
N CYS A 54 0.07 -1.78 14.64
CA CYS A 54 0.73 -2.33 13.45
C CYS A 54 1.96 -3.16 13.83
N HIS A 55 2.29 -4.14 13.00
CA HIS A 55 3.59 -4.81 13.09
C HIS A 55 4.68 -3.89 12.51
N TYR A 56 5.70 -3.58 13.29
CA TYR A 56 6.80 -2.70 12.88
C TYR A 56 8.06 -3.52 12.59
N VAL A 57 8.64 -3.38 11.39
CA VAL A 57 9.79 -4.17 10.94
C VAL A 57 10.86 -3.28 10.30
N THR A 58 12.12 -3.55 10.58
CA THR A 58 13.28 -2.77 10.07
C THR A 58 14.06 -3.47 8.95
N GLY A 59 13.56 -4.63 8.47
CA GLY A 59 14.19 -5.46 7.44
C GLY A 59 13.75 -5.16 6.00
N GLY A 60 13.12 -4.01 5.75
CA GLY A 60 12.56 -3.62 4.46
C GLY A 60 11.34 -4.44 4.02
N ILE A 61 10.84 -4.17 2.81
CA ILE A 61 9.59 -4.76 2.31
C ILE A 61 9.59 -6.30 2.28
N GLY A 62 10.74 -6.93 2.02
CA GLY A 62 10.86 -8.38 1.97
C GLY A 62 10.58 -9.05 3.32
N ALA A 63 11.10 -8.46 4.41
CA ALA A 63 10.80 -8.92 5.76
C ALA A 63 9.31 -8.76 6.09
N GLY A 64 8.70 -7.64 5.67
CA GLY A 64 7.26 -7.41 5.85
C GLY A 64 6.40 -8.43 5.11
N ILE A 65 6.74 -8.76 3.86
CA ILE A 65 6.06 -9.79 3.07
C ILE A 65 6.15 -11.15 3.76
N GLY A 66 7.30 -11.47 4.37
CA GLY A 66 7.47 -12.70 5.15
C GLY A 66 6.48 -12.81 6.32
N GLN A 67 6.30 -11.71 7.04
CA GLN A 67 5.43 -11.65 8.24
C GLN A 67 3.93 -11.50 7.93
N ALA A 68 3.58 -11.04 6.73
CA ALA A 68 2.20 -10.84 6.29
C ALA A 68 1.32 -12.09 6.48
N LYS A 69 0.19 -11.97 7.17
CA LYS A 69 -0.72 -13.10 7.43
C LYS A 69 -1.75 -13.34 6.31
N GLY A 70 -1.91 -12.43 5.37
CA GLY A 70 -2.87 -12.49 4.27
C GLY A 70 -2.28 -13.13 3.00
N ASP A 71 -3.13 -13.84 2.25
CA ASP A 71 -2.75 -14.42 0.95
C ASP A 71 -2.65 -13.36 -0.15
N TRP A 72 -3.31 -12.22 0.05
CA TRP A 72 -3.18 -11.02 -0.75
C TRP A 72 -2.54 -9.90 0.06
N LEU A 73 -1.75 -9.10 -0.64
CA LEU A 73 -1.06 -7.96 -0.09
C LEU A 73 -1.59 -6.68 -0.73
N LEU A 74 -1.75 -5.64 0.07
CA LEU A 74 -1.99 -4.28 -0.37
C LEU A 74 -0.80 -3.42 0.03
N LEU A 75 -0.03 -2.98 -0.95
CA LEU A 75 1.10 -2.08 -0.74
C LEU A 75 0.64 -0.64 -0.96
N LEU A 76 0.94 0.25 -0.02
CA LEU A 76 0.57 1.66 -0.05
C LEU A 76 1.77 2.55 0.29
N GLU A 77 1.82 3.73 -0.32
CA GLU A 77 2.72 4.80 0.13
C GLU A 77 2.16 5.45 1.41
N PRO A 78 3.00 5.82 2.37
CA PRO A 78 2.56 6.64 3.50
C PRO A 78 2.03 7.98 2.97
N GLY A 79 0.84 8.37 3.44
CA GLY A 79 0.08 9.53 3.00
C GLY A 79 -1.03 9.21 1.99
N ALA A 80 -1.02 8.04 1.36
CA ALA A 80 -2.10 7.62 0.47
C ALA A 80 -3.36 7.26 1.25
N ARG A 81 -4.55 7.58 0.72
CA ARG A 81 -5.84 7.33 1.38
C ARG A 81 -6.79 6.62 0.41
N LEU A 82 -7.38 5.52 0.85
CA LEU A 82 -8.37 4.79 0.05
C LEU A 82 -9.75 5.45 0.16
N ALA A 83 -10.48 5.50 -0.96
CA ALA A 83 -11.84 6.03 -1.02
C ALA A 83 -12.88 5.03 -0.51
N GLU A 84 -14.05 5.56 -0.14
CA GLU A 84 -15.19 4.73 0.24
C GLU A 84 -15.51 3.67 -0.83
N GLY A 85 -15.94 2.48 -0.40
CA GLY A 85 -16.22 1.35 -1.29
C GLY A 85 -14.98 0.59 -1.77
N TRP A 86 -13.76 0.97 -1.35
CA TRP A 86 -12.54 0.25 -1.74
C TRP A 86 -12.55 -1.22 -1.33
N ILE A 87 -13.16 -1.52 -0.18
CA ILE A 87 -13.18 -2.83 0.44
C ILE A 87 -13.92 -3.83 -0.48
N ASP A 88 -15.15 -3.50 -0.86
CA ASP A 88 -15.98 -4.34 -1.73
C ASP A 88 -15.30 -4.68 -3.05
N GLU A 89 -14.67 -3.68 -3.68
CA GLU A 89 -13.98 -3.87 -4.96
C GLU A 89 -12.73 -4.77 -4.80
N VAL A 90 -11.94 -4.59 -3.74
CA VAL A 90 -10.78 -5.45 -3.47
C VAL A 90 -11.21 -6.88 -3.15
N VAL A 91 -12.26 -7.06 -2.34
CA VAL A 91 -12.82 -8.38 -2.04
C VAL A 91 -13.32 -9.06 -3.31
N ALA A 92 -14.11 -8.37 -4.13
CA ALA A 92 -14.61 -8.89 -5.40
C ALA A 92 -13.48 -9.24 -6.40
N HIS A 93 -12.42 -8.45 -6.44
CA HIS A 93 -11.26 -8.69 -7.30
C HIS A 93 -10.44 -9.90 -6.85
N THR A 94 -10.16 -10.00 -5.55
CA THR A 94 -9.34 -11.08 -4.96
C THR A 94 -10.08 -12.42 -4.92
N ALA A 95 -11.40 -12.42 -4.75
CA ALA A 95 -12.23 -13.63 -4.83
C ALA A 95 -12.15 -14.31 -6.21
N LYS A 96 -11.97 -13.54 -7.28
CA LYS A 96 -11.77 -14.04 -8.65
C LYS A 96 -10.34 -14.53 -8.92
N GLN A 97 -9.43 -14.42 -7.94
CA GLN A 97 -8.01 -14.79 -8.03
C GLN A 97 -7.32 -14.30 -9.30
N THR A 98 -7.54 -13.03 -9.62
CA THR A 98 -7.06 -12.45 -10.88
C THR A 98 -5.59 -12.00 -10.78
N MET A 99 -5.10 -11.28 -11.79
CA MET A 99 -3.76 -10.69 -11.79
C MET A 99 -3.63 -9.53 -10.78
N PRO A 100 -2.42 -9.01 -10.53
CA PRO A 100 -2.23 -7.83 -9.68
C PRO A 100 -3.09 -6.64 -10.15
N ALA A 101 -3.43 -5.75 -9.24
CA ALA A 101 -4.29 -4.61 -9.54
C ALA A 101 -3.86 -3.32 -8.83
N ARG A 102 -4.38 -2.20 -9.33
CA ARG A 102 -4.11 -0.84 -8.83
C ARG A 102 -5.41 -0.06 -8.73
N PHE A 103 -5.48 0.87 -7.80
CA PHE A 103 -6.63 1.75 -7.62
C PHE A 103 -6.67 2.83 -8.69
N SER A 104 -7.85 3.36 -8.98
CA SER A 104 -8.00 4.55 -9.81
C SER A 104 -7.66 5.80 -9.00
N ARG A 105 -6.98 6.79 -9.60
CA ARG A 105 -6.76 8.06 -8.90
C ARG A 105 -8.09 8.79 -8.70
N ALA A 106 -8.30 9.29 -7.47
CA ALA A 106 -9.49 10.04 -7.12
C ALA A 106 -9.69 11.24 -8.06
N ARG A 107 -10.93 11.50 -8.47
CA ARG A 107 -11.23 12.54 -9.48
C ARG A 107 -10.77 13.94 -9.05
N ALA A 108 -10.90 14.25 -7.76
CA ALA A 108 -10.47 15.53 -7.18
C ALA A 108 -8.94 15.70 -7.12
N ASP A 109 -8.18 14.61 -7.28
CA ASP A 109 -6.71 14.57 -7.26
C ASP A 109 -6.13 14.45 -8.68
N ARG A 110 -6.96 14.65 -9.70
CA ARG A 110 -6.50 14.64 -11.10
C ARG A 110 -5.72 15.91 -11.39
N ALA A 111 -4.42 15.86 -11.16
CA ALA A 111 -3.50 16.87 -11.66
C ALA A 111 -3.67 17.03 -13.20
N PRO A 112 -3.49 18.26 -13.74
CA PRO A 112 -3.51 18.51 -15.18
C PRO A 112 -2.58 17.54 -15.92
N PHE A 113 -2.95 17.16 -17.14
CA PHE A 113 -2.20 16.16 -17.92
C PHE A 113 -0.68 16.41 -17.97
N LEU A 114 -0.26 17.68 -18.04
CA LEU A 114 1.15 18.08 -18.03
C LEU A 114 1.87 17.73 -16.73
N ALA A 115 1.22 17.92 -15.57
CA ALA A 115 1.81 17.58 -14.28
C ALA A 115 2.05 16.07 -14.11
N ARG A 116 1.32 15.20 -14.83
CA ARG A 116 1.55 13.74 -14.81
C ARG A 116 2.85 13.32 -15.49
N VAL A 117 3.30 14.09 -16.48
CA VAL A 117 4.55 13.80 -17.21
C VAL A 117 5.76 14.20 -16.36
N PHE A 118 5.62 15.24 -15.54
CA PHE A 118 6.69 15.74 -14.66
C PHE A 118 6.67 15.14 -13.24
N SER A 119 5.52 14.67 -12.76
CA SER A 119 5.46 13.91 -11.51
C SER A 119 6.08 12.54 -11.76
N GLY A 120 7.34 12.36 -11.35
CA GLY A 120 8.09 11.12 -11.53
C GLY A 120 7.23 9.87 -11.34
N ASN A 121 7.45 8.88 -12.19
CA ASN A 121 6.66 7.65 -12.30
C ASN A 121 6.76 6.82 -11.01
N ARG A 122 5.97 7.21 -9.99
CA ARG A 122 5.81 6.50 -8.72
C ARG A 122 4.92 5.30 -8.97
N ALA A 123 5.56 4.16 -9.16
CA ALA A 123 4.94 2.89 -9.39
C ALA A 123 4.04 2.48 -8.21
N LEU A 124 4.19 3.01 -7.00
CA LEU A 124 3.29 2.69 -5.89
C LEU A 124 2.22 3.75 -5.60
N ALA A 125 2.20 4.89 -6.30
CA ALA A 125 1.28 5.99 -6.00
C ALA A 125 -0.21 5.60 -6.07
N GLU A 126 -0.55 4.62 -6.91
CA GLU A 126 -1.93 4.14 -7.09
C GLU A 126 -2.25 2.90 -6.24
N GLY A 127 -1.40 2.59 -5.27
CA GLY A 127 -1.44 1.33 -4.51
C GLY A 127 -1.19 0.11 -5.38
N LEU A 128 -0.92 -1.02 -4.74
CA LEU A 128 -0.78 -2.31 -5.43
C LEU A 128 -1.46 -3.42 -4.63
N VAL A 129 -2.42 -4.09 -5.25
CA VAL A 129 -3.00 -5.35 -4.77
C VAL A 129 -2.31 -6.49 -5.51
N ILE A 130 -1.69 -7.42 -4.79
CA ILE A 130 -0.91 -8.52 -5.37
C ILE A 130 -0.96 -9.76 -4.48
N SER A 131 -0.88 -10.96 -5.05
CA SER A 131 -0.80 -12.17 -4.23
C SER A 131 0.52 -12.23 -3.45
N LYS A 132 0.48 -12.76 -2.21
CA LYS A 132 1.66 -12.96 -1.37
C LYS A 132 2.73 -13.81 -2.08
N ARG A 133 2.30 -14.81 -2.85
CA ARG A 133 3.18 -15.67 -3.66
C ARG A 133 3.97 -14.86 -4.70
N GLN A 134 3.30 -14.01 -5.48
CA GLN A 134 3.98 -13.17 -6.48
C GLN A 134 4.88 -12.13 -5.83
N ALA A 135 4.40 -11.44 -4.79
CA ALA A 135 5.19 -10.47 -4.06
C ALA A 135 6.46 -11.08 -3.46
N SER A 136 6.37 -12.28 -2.88
CA SER A 136 7.53 -13.01 -2.34
C SER A 136 8.56 -13.37 -3.42
N ALA A 137 8.12 -13.68 -4.63
CA ALA A 137 9.02 -13.95 -5.74
C ALA A 137 9.76 -12.67 -6.19
N LEU A 138 9.03 -11.55 -6.29
CA LEU A 138 9.58 -10.24 -6.71
C LEU A 138 10.51 -9.63 -5.64
N ALA A 139 10.21 -9.84 -4.36
CA ALA A 139 11.00 -9.32 -3.24
C ALA A 139 12.43 -9.86 -3.19
N LYS A 140 12.74 -10.97 -3.88
CA LYS A 140 14.10 -11.52 -3.98
C LYS A 140 15.05 -10.61 -4.75
N SER A 141 14.53 -9.78 -5.65
CA SER A 141 15.31 -8.87 -6.49
C SER A 141 14.97 -7.40 -6.29
N ALA A 142 13.80 -7.09 -5.72
CA ALA A 142 13.37 -5.72 -5.46
C ALA A 142 14.03 -5.16 -4.19
N ARG A 143 14.59 -3.94 -4.27
CA ARG A 143 15.21 -3.24 -3.14
C ARG A 143 14.23 -2.39 -2.30
N GLY A 144 12.92 -2.57 -2.49
CA GLY A 144 11.87 -1.79 -1.82
C GLY A 144 10.50 -1.99 -2.46
N ALA A 145 9.46 -1.41 -1.85
CA ALA A 145 8.06 -1.54 -2.29
C ALA A 145 7.83 -0.95 -3.68
N GLU A 146 8.44 0.20 -3.96
CA GLU A 146 8.37 0.88 -5.25
C GLU A 146 8.96 0.02 -6.39
N ALA A 147 10.10 -0.63 -6.14
CA ALA A 147 10.72 -1.53 -7.11
C ALA A 147 9.86 -2.78 -7.37
N LEU A 148 9.17 -3.28 -6.34
CA LEU A 148 8.25 -4.41 -6.46
C LEU A 148 7.04 -4.09 -7.34
N ALA A 149 6.58 -2.84 -7.31
CA ALA A 149 5.41 -2.40 -8.08
C ALA A 149 5.71 -2.12 -9.56
N ARG A 150 6.97 -1.97 -9.95
CA ARG A 150 7.38 -1.55 -11.30
C ARG A 150 7.29 -2.68 -12.32
N GLY A 151 6.83 -2.37 -13.53
CA GLY A 151 6.84 -3.31 -14.67
C GLY A 151 5.81 -4.45 -14.59
N LEU A 152 4.89 -4.41 -13.62
CA LEU A 152 3.84 -5.41 -13.49
C LEU A 152 2.67 -5.11 -14.43
N ALA A 153 2.20 -6.13 -15.15
CA ALA A 153 0.88 -6.08 -15.77
C ALA A 153 -0.17 -6.05 -14.66
N THR A 154 -1.01 -5.01 -14.66
CA THR A 154 -2.02 -4.80 -13.61
C THR A 154 -3.40 -4.50 -14.19
N ARG A 155 -4.43 -4.91 -13.46
CA ARG A 155 -5.82 -4.48 -13.70
C ARG A 155 -6.10 -3.18 -12.95
N ARG A 156 -6.96 -2.32 -13.50
CA ARG A 156 -7.48 -1.16 -12.79
C ARG A 156 -8.73 -1.56 -12.00
N LEU A 157 -8.73 -1.26 -10.69
CA LEU A 157 -9.89 -1.43 -9.82
C LEU A 157 -10.86 -0.26 -10.02
N ASN A 158 -12.15 -0.54 -9.87
CA ASN A 158 -13.20 0.47 -9.78
C ASN A 158 -13.31 1.07 -8.37
N ALA A 159 -12.17 1.22 -7.70
CA ALA A 159 -12.02 1.84 -6.40
C ALA A 159 -10.99 2.96 -6.49
N GLU A 160 -11.23 4.06 -5.77
CA GLU A 160 -10.39 5.26 -5.86
C GLU A 160 -9.36 5.36 -4.72
N ILE A 161 -8.24 6.03 -5.01
CA ILE A 161 -7.19 6.38 -4.05
C ILE A 161 -6.81 7.85 -4.22
N TRP A 162 -6.70 8.59 -3.11
CA TRP A 162 -5.97 9.86 -3.07
C TRP A 162 -4.49 9.53 -2.86
N VAL A 163 -3.65 9.95 -3.80
CA VAL A 163 -2.24 9.56 -3.77
C VAL A 163 -1.51 10.33 -2.69
N ALA A 164 -0.43 9.74 -2.16
CA ALA A 164 0.43 10.45 -1.23
C ALA A 164 0.98 11.73 -1.89
N PRO A 165 1.07 12.86 -1.17
CA PRO A 165 1.75 14.05 -1.68
C PRO A 165 3.22 13.70 -2.02
N PRO A 166 3.83 14.40 -2.99
CA PRO A 166 5.25 14.25 -3.24
C PRO A 166 6.04 14.68 -1.99
N LYS A 167 7.12 13.94 -1.69
CA LYS A 167 8.06 14.23 -0.60
C LYS A 167 9.29 14.96 -1.13
#